data_AF-A0A480A631-F1
#
_entry.id   AF-A0A480A631-F1
#
_cell.length_a   1.000
_cell.length_b   1.000
_cell.length_c   1.000
_cell.angle_alpha   90.00
_cell.angle_beta   90.00
_cell.angle_gamma   90.00
#
_symmetry.space_group_name_H-M   'P 1'
#
loop_
_entity.id
_entity.type
_entity.pdbx_description
1 polymer ?
#
loop_
_entity_poly.entity_id
_entity_poly.type
_entity_poly.pdbx_seq_one_letter_code
_entity_poly.pdbx_strand_id
1 'polypeptide(L)'
;MNALTVNLKSVIEMTDEQFFELCQNNRELRFERNANGELIIMPPTGGETGNRNAGITAQLWIWNEENQEGIVFDSSTCFKLPNGADRSPDASWIKLERWDALTDEEKQKFPPICPDFVIELLSPSDSLKVTQEKMQEYIDNGVGLGILINRKSRQVEIYRPGKEVEVLDSPATVSGEDVLKGFVLNLGMIW
;
A
#
# COMPACT_ATOMS: atom_id res chain seq x y z
N MET A 1 16.33 0.32 8.82
CA MET A 1 16.52 -1.15 9.02
C MET A 1 15.70 -1.84 7.95
N ASN A 2 16.09 -3.00 7.46
CA ASN A 2 15.25 -3.72 6.50
C ASN A 2 14.10 -4.40 7.24
N ALA A 3 13.03 -4.72 6.54
CA ALA A 3 11.98 -5.59 7.08
C ALA A 3 12.57 -6.94 7.51
N LEU A 4 12.07 -7.49 8.60
CA LEU A 4 12.47 -8.81 9.10
C LEU A 4 11.36 -9.82 8.83
N THR A 5 11.69 -10.96 8.23
CA THR A 5 10.73 -12.03 7.94
C THR A 5 10.93 -13.20 8.89
N VAL A 6 9.84 -13.69 9.47
CA VAL A 6 9.82 -14.84 10.37
C VAL A 6 8.83 -15.87 9.85
N ASN A 7 9.33 -17.08 9.58
CA ASN A 7 8.50 -18.21 9.21
C ASN A 7 8.06 -18.96 10.48
N LEU A 8 6.76 -18.97 10.75
CA LEU A 8 6.19 -19.56 11.97
C LEU A 8 5.60 -20.96 11.75
N LYS A 9 5.62 -21.51 10.52
CA LYS A 9 4.91 -22.77 10.18
C LYS A 9 5.32 -23.98 11.02
N SER A 10 6.55 -24.03 11.51
CA SER A 10 7.01 -25.12 12.39
C SER A 10 6.43 -25.05 13.81
N VAL A 11 5.80 -23.93 14.18
CA VAL A 11 5.28 -23.67 15.53
C VAL A 11 3.78 -23.44 15.50
N ILE A 12 3.27 -22.62 14.56
CA ILE A 12 1.86 -22.27 14.43
C ILE A 12 1.52 -21.89 12.98
N GLU A 13 0.35 -22.33 12.51
CA GLU A 13 -0.32 -21.75 11.34
C GLU A 13 -1.34 -20.73 11.84
N MET A 14 -1.04 -19.45 11.66
CA MET A 14 -1.80 -18.36 12.25
C MET A 14 -3.08 -18.08 11.45
N THR A 15 -4.23 -18.08 12.11
CA THR A 15 -5.49 -17.64 11.50
C THR A 15 -5.50 -16.12 11.31
N ASP A 16 -6.45 -15.59 10.55
CA ASP A 16 -6.59 -14.13 10.37
C ASP A 16 -6.87 -13.42 11.69
N GLU A 17 -7.74 -14.00 12.54
CA GLU A 17 -8.06 -13.42 13.85
C GLU A 17 -6.82 -13.39 14.75
N GLN A 18 -6.03 -14.46 14.75
CA GLN A 18 -4.77 -14.50 15.52
C GLN A 18 -3.75 -13.49 15.01
N PHE A 19 -3.67 -13.28 13.69
CA PHE A 19 -2.80 -12.25 13.10
C PHE A 19 -3.27 -10.85 13.48
N PHE A 20 -4.57 -10.58 13.40
CA PHE A 20 -5.15 -9.32 13.86
C PHE A 20 -4.88 -9.06 15.35
N GLU A 21 -5.13 -10.05 16.22
CA GLU A 21 -4.84 -9.95 17.65
C GLU A 21 -3.35 -9.73 17.94
N LEU A 22 -2.44 -10.39 17.20
CA LEU A 22 -1.01 -10.16 17.31
C LEU A 22 -0.66 -8.69 17.04
N CYS A 23 -1.20 -8.12 15.96
CA CYS A 23 -1.01 -6.71 15.62
C CYS A 23 -1.58 -5.79 16.72
N GLN A 24 -2.79 -6.09 17.22
CA GLN A 24 -3.43 -5.29 18.27
C GLN A 24 -2.69 -5.32 19.61
N ASN A 25 -2.05 -6.44 19.94
CA ASN A 25 -1.26 -6.60 21.16
C ASN A 25 0.15 -5.99 21.06
N ASN A 26 0.60 -5.64 19.85
CA ASN A 26 1.94 -5.14 19.57
C ASN A 26 1.89 -3.87 18.71
N ARG A 27 1.08 -2.89 19.13
CA ARG A 27 0.77 -1.67 18.36
C ARG A 27 1.97 -0.80 17.97
N GLU A 28 3.08 -0.95 18.69
CA GLU A 28 4.35 -0.25 18.40
C GLU A 28 5.08 -0.84 17.18
N LEU A 29 4.66 -2.00 16.70
CA LEU A 29 5.22 -2.69 15.54
C LEU A 29 4.22 -2.66 14.37
N ARG A 30 4.74 -2.46 13.17
CA ARG A 30 3.97 -2.61 11.93
C ARG A 30 4.23 -4.01 11.38
N PHE A 31 3.20 -4.84 11.31
CA PHE A 31 3.28 -6.17 10.74
C PHE A 31 2.59 -6.24 9.38
N GLU A 32 3.16 -7.04 8.50
CA GLU A 32 2.51 -7.58 7.32
C GLU A 32 2.60 -9.11 7.37
N ARG A 33 1.80 -9.79 6.54
CA ARG A 33 1.87 -11.24 6.34
C ARG A 33 1.88 -11.52 4.86
N ASN A 34 2.84 -12.30 4.36
CA ASN A 34 2.84 -12.64 2.93
C ASN A 34 1.88 -13.81 2.63
N ALA A 35 1.64 -14.10 1.36
CA ALA A 35 0.77 -15.20 0.92
C ALA A 35 1.22 -16.60 1.39
N ASN A 36 2.48 -16.75 1.81
CA ASN A 36 2.98 -17.98 2.41
C ASN A 36 2.65 -18.10 3.92
N GLY A 37 2.07 -17.07 4.53
CA GLY A 37 1.78 -16.99 5.97
C GLY A 37 2.99 -16.57 6.81
N GLU A 38 4.06 -16.05 6.21
CA GLU A 38 5.24 -15.58 6.94
C GLU A 38 5.01 -14.17 7.48
N LEU A 39 5.43 -13.93 8.72
CA LEU A 39 5.30 -12.65 9.39
C LEU A 39 6.41 -11.71 8.95
N ILE A 40 6.06 -10.50 8.54
CA ILE A 40 7.01 -9.47 8.12
C ILE A 40 6.89 -8.31 9.11
N ILE A 41 7.99 -7.97 9.77
CA ILE A 41 8.07 -6.87 10.73
C ILE A 41 8.69 -5.67 10.02
N MET A 42 7.89 -4.64 9.80
CA MET A 42 8.30 -3.41 9.15
C MET A 42 8.95 -2.48 10.18
N PRO A 43 10.10 -1.87 9.86
CA PRO A 43 10.71 -0.86 10.71
C PRO A 43 9.82 0.39 10.79
N PRO A 44 9.97 1.21 11.85
CA PRO A 44 9.38 2.54 11.87
C PRO A 44 9.90 3.40 10.70
N THR A 45 9.02 4.19 10.11
CA THR A 45 9.35 5.11 9.01
C THR A 45 10.16 6.30 9.53
N GLY A 46 11.25 6.65 8.84
CA GLY A 46 12.06 7.84 9.16
C GLY A 46 11.33 9.15 8.84
N GLY A 47 11.68 10.23 9.54
CA GLY A 47 10.95 11.51 9.47
C GLY A 47 10.83 12.13 8.06
N GLU A 48 11.87 12.02 7.23
CA GLU A 48 11.82 12.52 5.85
C GLU A 48 10.83 11.74 4.99
N THR A 49 10.88 10.40 5.05
CA THR A 49 9.95 9.53 4.33
C THR A 49 8.53 9.74 4.83
N GLY A 50 8.34 9.83 6.15
CA GLY A 50 7.03 10.14 6.76
C GLY A 50 6.47 11.48 6.32
N ASN A 51 7.29 12.54 6.24
CA ASN A 51 6.86 13.84 5.75
C ASN A 51 6.41 13.79 4.28
N ARG A 52 7.17 13.09 3.42
CA ARG A 52 6.79 12.92 2.01
C ARG A 52 5.52 12.11 1.86
N ASN A 53 5.39 11.01 2.62
CA ASN A 53 4.20 10.18 2.57
C ASN A 53 2.96 10.96 3.03
N ALA A 54 3.06 11.77 4.09
CA ALA A 54 1.98 12.65 4.51
C ALA A 54 1.50 13.58 3.37
N GLY A 55 2.44 14.10 2.56
CA GLY A 55 2.11 14.89 1.37
C GLY A 55 1.43 14.09 0.26
N ILE A 56 1.78 12.81 0.09
CA ILE A 56 1.11 11.89 -0.84
C ILE A 56 -0.33 11.65 -0.38
N THR A 57 -0.51 11.22 0.87
CA THR A 57 -1.83 10.95 1.46
C THR A 57 -2.71 12.19 1.41
N ALA A 58 -2.17 13.39 1.72
CA ALA A 58 -2.93 14.63 1.66
C ALA A 58 -3.45 14.97 0.26
N GLN A 59 -2.61 14.82 -0.77
CA GLN A 59 -3.04 15.05 -2.15
C GLN A 59 -4.15 14.09 -2.58
N LEU A 60 -3.99 12.81 -2.24
CA LEU A 60 -4.99 11.78 -2.54
C LEU A 60 -6.30 12.04 -1.78
N TRP A 61 -6.22 12.42 -0.51
CA TRP A 61 -7.37 12.79 0.33
C TRP A 61 -8.13 13.98 -0.24
N ILE A 62 -7.44 15.08 -0.57
CA ILE A 62 -8.08 16.29 -1.11
C ILE A 62 -8.81 15.99 -2.41
N TRP A 63 -8.17 15.25 -3.33
CA TRP A 63 -8.83 14.84 -4.56
C TRP A 63 -10.08 13.99 -4.27
N ASN A 64 -10.00 13.04 -3.33
CA ASN A 64 -11.13 12.19 -3.01
C ASN A 64 -12.28 12.96 -2.34
N GLU A 65 -12.00 13.95 -1.49
CA GLU A 65 -13.03 14.81 -0.89
C GLU A 65 -13.80 15.62 -1.94
N GLU A 66 -13.13 16.04 -3.00
CA GLU A 66 -13.75 16.80 -4.10
C GLU A 66 -14.60 15.91 -5.02
N ASN A 67 -14.18 14.66 -5.26
CA ASN A 67 -14.83 13.76 -6.21
C ASN A 67 -15.84 12.81 -5.54
N GLN A 68 -15.63 12.48 -4.27
CA GLN A 68 -16.47 11.59 -3.45
C GLN A 68 -16.70 10.19 -4.05
N GLU A 69 -15.72 9.70 -4.82
CA GLU A 69 -15.82 8.42 -5.54
C GLU A 69 -15.31 7.21 -4.71
N GLY A 70 -14.70 7.44 -3.54
CA GLY A 70 -14.16 6.37 -2.70
C GLY A 70 -13.65 6.80 -1.32
N ILE A 71 -12.79 5.96 -0.74
CA ILE A 71 -12.21 6.11 0.59
C ILE A 71 -10.70 6.01 0.49
N VAL A 72 -10.00 6.96 1.12
CA VAL A 72 -8.53 7.03 1.17
C VAL A 72 -8.04 6.47 2.51
N PHE A 73 -6.94 5.73 2.46
CA PHE A 73 -6.30 5.14 3.64
C PHE A 73 -4.83 5.53 3.71
N ASP A 74 -4.36 5.69 4.96
CA ASP A 74 -2.98 6.03 5.26
C ASP A 74 -2.04 4.80 5.20
N SER A 75 -0.76 5.02 5.50
CA SER A 75 0.27 3.97 5.46
C SER A 75 0.14 2.89 6.54
N SER A 76 -0.73 3.07 7.53
CA SER A 76 -0.86 2.15 8.66
C SER A 76 -1.97 1.13 8.47
N THR A 77 -2.89 1.39 7.53
CA THR A 77 -4.03 0.52 7.26
C THR A 77 -3.53 -0.79 6.65
N CYS A 78 -4.02 -1.92 7.14
CA CYS A 78 -3.69 -3.25 6.62
C CYS A 78 -4.90 -3.84 5.91
N PHE A 79 -4.67 -4.40 4.71
CA PHE A 79 -5.68 -5.02 3.88
C PHE A 79 -5.38 -6.48 3.67
N LYS A 80 -6.41 -7.32 3.79
CA LYS A 80 -6.31 -8.73 3.44
C LYS A 80 -6.60 -8.92 1.96
N LEU A 81 -5.57 -9.34 1.22
CA LEU A 81 -5.62 -9.58 -0.21
C LEU A 81 -6.23 -10.96 -0.55
N PRO A 82 -6.79 -11.15 -1.76
CA PRO A 82 -7.34 -12.43 -2.22
C PRO A 82 -6.40 -13.63 -2.11
N ASN A 83 -5.09 -13.44 -2.30
CA ASN A 83 -4.09 -14.49 -2.16
C ASN A 83 -3.76 -14.86 -0.69
N GLY A 84 -4.41 -14.22 0.29
CA GLY A 84 -4.22 -14.45 1.71
C GLY A 84 -3.11 -13.62 2.37
N ALA A 85 -2.42 -12.75 1.62
CA ALA A 85 -1.47 -11.80 2.18
C ALA A 85 -2.19 -10.64 2.90
N ASP A 86 -1.55 -10.08 3.91
CA ASP A 86 -1.98 -8.88 4.62
C ASP A 86 -0.93 -7.78 4.39
N ARG A 87 -1.34 -6.70 3.72
CA ARG A 87 -0.44 -5.66 3.22
C ARG A 87 -0.87 -4.26 3.62
N SER A 88 0.10 -3.41 3.90
CA SER A 88 -0.11 -2.00 4.20
C SER A 88 0.63 -1.14 3.17
N PRO A 89 -0.04 -0.68 2.10
CA PRO A 89 0.56 0.27 1.16
C PRO A 89 0.78 1.63 1.83
N ASP A 90 1.69 2.46 1.31
CA ASP A 90 1.99 3.77 1.92
C ASP A 90 0.86 4.81 1.71
N ALA A 91 0.10 4.67 0.63
CA ALA A 91 -1.21 5.29 0.46
C ALA A 91 -2.09 4.37 -0.39
N SER A 92 -3.39 4.37 -0.14
CA SER A 92 -4.33 3.59 -0.95
C SER A 92 -5.71 4.20 -1.05
N TRP A 93 -6.46 3.76 -2.05
CA TRP A 93 -7.82 4.18 -2.29
C TRP A 93 -8.70 3.00 -2.73
N ILE A 94 -9.94 2.99 -2.24
CA ILE A 94 -10.96 2.00 -2.58
C ILE A 94 -12.21 2.74 -3.07
N LYS A 95 -12.81 2.27 -4.16
CA LYS A 95 -14.09 2.77 -4.68
C LYS A 95 -15.18 2.67 -3.62
N LEU A 96 -16.04 3.70 -3.54
CA LEU A 96 -17.05 3.82 -2.50
C LEU A 96 -18.00 2.62 -2.49
N GLU A 97 -18.46 2.19 -3.67
CA GLU A 97 -19.34 1.02 -3.82
C GLU A 97 -18.73 -0.27 -3.26
N ARG A 98 -17.41 -0.44 -3.40
CA ARG A 98 -16.69 -1.62 -2.93
C ARG A 98 -16.50 -1.57 -1.41
N TRP A 99 -16.22 -0.39 -0.88
CA TRP A 99 -16.13 -0.17 0.56
C TRP A 99 -17.47 -0.36 1.25
N ASP A 100 -18.55 0.20 0.70
CA ASP A 100 -19.88 0.13 1.29
C ASP A 100 -20.47 -1.28 1.30
N ALA A 101 -20.00 -2.15 0.40
CA ALA A 101 -20.36 -3.57 0.38
C ALA A 101 -19.78 -4.38 1.56
N LEU A 102 -18.77 -3.87 2.27
CA LEU A 102 -18.23 -4.51 3.47
C LEU A 102 -19.18 -4.35 4.67
N THR A 103 -19.18 -5.36 5.52
CA THR A 103 -19.85 -5.30 6.83
C THR A 103 -19.12 -4.33 7.77
N ASP A 104 -19.81 -3.85 8.80
CA ASP A 104 -19.20 -2.96 9.81
C ASP A 104 -18.02 -3.63 10.54
N GLU A 105 -18.06 -4.94 10.77
CA GLU A 105 -16.96 -5.68 11.38
C GLU A 105 -15.72 -5.71 10.46
N GLU A 106 -15.91 -5.98 9.18
CA GLU A 106 -14.82 -5.98 8.19
C GLU A 106 -14.17 -4.59 8.06
N LYS A 107 -14.97 -3.51 8.13
CA LYS A 107 -14.48 -2.13 8.10
C LYS A 107 -13.66 -1.75 9.35
N GLN A 108 -13.92 -2.37 10.50
CA GLN A 108 -13.23 -2.08 11.77
C GLN A 108 -11.94 -2.90 11.99
N LYS A 109 -11.77 -4.00 11.26
CA LYS A 109 -10.57 -4.87 11.32
C LYS A 109 -9.63 -4.58 10.15
N PHE A 110 -8.92 -5.60 9.66
CA PHE A 110 -8.21 -5.54 8.38
C PHE A 110 -9.20 -5.87 7.26
N PRO A 111 -9.59 -4.88 6.42
CA PRO A 111 -10.63 -5.10 5.43
C PRO A 111 -10.22 -6.21 4.46
N PRO A 112 -11.07 -7.23 4.20
CA PRO A 112 -10.78 -8.33 3.28
C PRO A 112 -11.01 -7.91 1.83
N ILE A 113 -10.32 -6.85 1.43
CA ILE A 113 -10.47 -6.22 0.13
C ILE A 113 -9.11 -5.71 -0.36
N CYS A 114 -8.80 -6.00 -1.62
CA CYS A 114 -7.66 -5.39 -2.30
C CYS A 114 -8.00 -3.95 -2.72
N PRO A 115 -7.15 -2.95 -2.45
CA PRO A 115 -7.37 -1.58 -2.93
C PRO A 115 -7.57 -1.48 -4.45
N ASP A 116 -8.26 -0.43 -4.91
CA ASP A 116 -8.32 -0.12 -6.35
C ASP A 116 -7.03 0.57 -6.83
N PHE A 117 -6.37 1.30 -5.92
CA PHE A 117 -5.16 2.04 -6.17
C PHE A 117 -4.22 2.02 -4.97
N VAL A 118 -2.92 1.91 -5.23
CA VAL A 118 -1.87 1.92 -4.21
C VAL A 118 -0.67 2.77 -4.62
N ILE A 119 -0.03 3.38 -3.64
CA ILE A 119 1.28 4.02 -3.77
C ILE A 119 2.23 3.37 -2.77
N GLU A 120 3.44 3.07 -3.22
CA GLU A 120 4.59 2.71 -2.38
C GLU A 120 5.67 3.79 -2.52
N LEU A 121 6.15 4.32 -1.39
CA LEU A 121 7.21 5.30 -1.35
C LEU A 121 8.49 4.63 -0.86
N LEU A 122 9.42 4.36 -1.76
CA LEU A 122 10.64 3.62 -1.41
C LEU A 122 11.47 4.39 -0.37
N SER A 123 11.60 3.83 0.83
CA SER A 123 12.46 4.38 1.88
C SER A 123 13.94 4.13 1.54
N PRO A 124 14.88 4.92 2.09
CA PRO A 124 16.31 4.72 1.83
C PRO A 124 16.86 3.34 2.20
N SER A 125 16.23 2.64 3.15
CA SER A 125 16.61 1.28 3.57
C SER A 125 15.88 0.17 2.82
N ASP A 126 14.89 0.50 2.01
CA ASP A 126 14.06 -0.52 1.36
C ASP A 126 14.80 -1.15 0.18
N SER A 127 14.51 -2.43 -0.06
CA SER A 127 15.00 -3.12 -1.25
C SER A 127 14.05 -2.85 -2.40
N LEU A 128 14.53 -2.16 -3.43
CA LEU A 128 13.75 -1.88 -4.65
C LEU A 128 13.11 -3.16 -5.19
N LYS A 129 13.87 -4.25 -5.30
CA LYS A 129 13.36 -5.52 -5.84
C LYS A 129 12.20 -6.08 -4.99
N VAL A 130 12.30 -6.01 -3.66
CA VAL A 130 11.23 -6.50 -2.78
C VAL A 130 9.97 -5.64 -2.92
N THR A 131 10.14 -4.32 -3.05
CA THR A 131 9.01 -3.42 -3.29
C THR A 131 8.40 -3.64 -4.68
N GLN A 132 9.19 -3.89 -5.72
CA GLN A 132 8.68 -4.26 -7.06
C GLN A 132 7.90 -5.57 -7.03
N GLU A 133 8.38 -6.59 -6.31
CA GLU A 133 7.65 -7.85 -6.09
C GLU A 133 6.32 -7.60 -5.36
N LYS A 134 6.30 -6.70 -4.36
CA LYS A 134 5.08 -6.26 -3.66
C LYS A 134 4.12 -5.53 -4.59
N MET A 135 4.62 -4.65 -5.47
CA MET A 135 3.81 -3.97 -6.49
C MET A 135 3.15 -4.95 -7.45
N GLN A 136 3.89 -5.97 -7.89
CA GLN A 136 3.31 -7.02 -8.73
C GLN A 136 2.26 -7.84 -7.97
N GLU A 137 2.52 -8.18 -6.69
CA GLU A 137 1.53 -8.86 -5.84
C GLU A 137 0.23 -8.05 -5.74
N TYR A 138 0.30 -6.73 -5.60
CA TYR A 138 -0.89 -5.87 -5.62
C TYR A 138 -1.67 -5.98 -6.93
N ILE A 139 -0.99 -5.90 -8.09
CA ILE A 139 -1.64 -6.03 -9.41
C ILE A 139 -2.29 -7.41 -9.58
N ASP A 140 -1.58 -8.47 -9.20
CA ASP A 140 -2.06 -9.85 -9.30
C ASP A 140 -3.30 -10.10 -8.42
N ASN A 141 -3.49 -9.28 -7.38
CA ASN A 141 -4.62 -9.33 -6.45
C ASN A 141 -5.76 -8.35 -6.79
N GLY A 142 -5.66 -7.60 -7.89
CA GLY A 142 -6.75 -6.79 -8.42
C GLY A 142 -6.60 -5.29 -8.26
N VAL A 143 -5.43 -4.77 -7.85
CA VAL A 143 -5.16 -3.33 -7.95
C VAL A 143 -5.20 -2.90 -9.41
N GLY A 144 -5.97 -1.84 -9.71
CA GLY A 144 -6.12 -1.31 -11.07
C GLY A 144 -4.95 -0.41 -11.50
N LEU A 145 -4.36 0.31 -10.55
CA LEU A 145 -3.20 1.18 -10.78
C LEU A 145 -2.30 1.19 -9.53
N GLY A 146 -1.02 0.88 -9.73
CA GLY A 146 0.01 0.96 -8.69
C GLY A 146 1.08 1.96 -9.07
N ILE A 147 1.54 2.77 -8.12
CA ILE A 147 2.65 3.72 -8.32
C ILE A 147 3.75 3.43 -7.30
N LEU A 148 4.97 3.18 -7.78
CA LEU A 148 6.16 3.07 -6.94
C LEU A 148 7.06 4.27 -7.17
N ILE A 149 7.35 5.02 -6.10
CA ILE A 149 8.16 6.24 -6.15
C ILE A 149 9.53 5.95 -5.57
N ASN A 150 10.57 5.97 -6.42
CA ASN A 150 11.95 5.88 -6.00
C ASN A 150 12.60 7.27 -5.97
N ARG A 151 12.67 7.85 -4.77
CA ARG A 151 13.22 9.20 -4.57
C ARG A 151 14.73 9.31 -4.85
N LYS A 152 15.47 8.21 -4.66
CA LYS A 152 16.93 8.19 -4.82
C LYS A 152 17.33 8.28 -6.29
N SER A 153 16.65 7.54 -7.16
CA SER A 153 16.84 7.64 -8.62
C SER A 153 15.93 8.68 -9.27
N ARG A 154 15.00 9.27 -8.50
CA ARG A 154 13.91 10.13 -9.00
C ARG A 154 13.16 9.45 -10.14
N GLN A 155 12.76 8.22 -9.92
CA GLN A 155 11.97 7.45 -10.88
C GLN A 155 10.61 7.13 -10.29
N VAL A 156 9.62 7.07 -11.17
CA VAL A 156 8.31 6.51 -10.86
C VAL A 156 8.05 5.32 -11.75
N GLU A 157 7.67 4.21 -11.15
CA GLU A 157 7.20 3.03 -11.86
C GLU A 157 5.67 2.97 -11.77
N ILE A 158 5.00 2.74 -12.90
CA ILE A 158 3.56 2.66 -13.01
C ILE A 158 3.17 1.24 -13.40
N TYR A 159 2.37 0.62 -12.53
CA TYR A 159 1.92 -0.75 -12.61
C TYR A 159 0.45 -0.81 -12.99
N ARG A 160 0.10 -1.64 -13.96
CA ARG A 160 -1.27 -1.80 -14.46
C ARG A 160 -1.55 -3.28 -14.81
N PRO A 161 -2.78 -3.78 -14.64
CA PRO A 161 -3.13 -5.14 -15.03
C PRO A 161 -2.82 -5.43 -16.50
N GLY A 162 -2.07 -6.51 -16.75
CA GLY A 162 -1.78 -7.01 -18.10
C GLY A 162 -0.89 -6.11 -18.96
N LYS A 163 -0.19 -5.12 -18.38
CA LYS A 163 0.74 -4.23 -19.09
C LYS A 163 2.14 -4.34 -18.51
N GLU A 164 3.14 -4.06 -19.34
CA GLU A 164 4.50 -3.88 -18.85
C GLU A 164 4.60 -2.64 -17.94
N VAL A 165 5.53 -2.69 -16.98
CA VAL A 165 5.80 -1.58 -16.07
C VAL A 165 6.34 -0.40 -16.86
N GLU A 166 5.68 0.74 -16.73
CA GLU A 166 6.13 2.00 -17.31
C GLU A 166 7.03 2.73 -16.31
N VAL A 167 8.19 3.21 -16.77
CA VAL A 167 9.14 3.92 -15.91
C VAL A 167 9.27 5.36 -16.41
N LEU A 168 9.02 6.30 -15.51
CA LEU A 168 9.17 7.73 -15.75
C LEU A 168 10.41 8.26 -15.03
N ASP A 169 11.29 8.93 -15.79
CA ASP A 169 12.49 9.57 -15.24
C ASP A 169 12.21 11.01 -14.83
N SER A 170 12.36 11.30 -13.54
CA SER A 170 12.18 12.61 -12.90
C SER A 170 10.89 13.35 -13.31
N PRO A 171 9.71 12.69 -13.29
CA PRO A 171 8.46 13.36 -13.64
C PRO A 171 8.12 14.49 -12.66
N ALA A 172 7.51 15.56 -13.16
CA ALA A 172 6.96 16.60 -12.29
C ALA A 172 5.65 16.16 -11.62
N THR A 173 4.85 15.38 -12.36
CA THR A 173 3.55 14.88 -11.95
C THR A 173 3.30 13.47 -12.47
N VAL A 174 2.37 12.74 -11.85
CA VAL A 174 1.89 11.43 -12.30
C VAL A 174 0.37 11.41 -12.27
N SER A 175 -0.27 10.87 -13.31
CA SER A 175 -1.74 10.81 -13.41
C SER A 175 -2.30 9.59 -12.66
N GLY A 176 -3.49 9.74 -12.09
CA GLY A 176 -4.32 8.63 -11.60
C GLY A 176 -5.11 7.90 -12.69
N GLU A 177 -4.98 8.32 -13.94
CA GLU A 177 -5.57 7.71 -15.14
C GLU A 177 -7.09 7.48 -15.02
N ASP A 178 -7.58 6.39 -15.60
CA ASP A 178 -8.99 6.01 -15.58
C ASP A 178 -9.43 5.45 -14.21
N VAL A 179 -8.47 5.14 -13.31
CA VAL A 179 -8.75 4.62 -11.96
C VAL A 179 -9.14 5.76 -11.01
N LEU A 180 -8.42 6.89 -11.05
CA LEU A 180 -8.68 8.10 -10.27
C LEU A 180 -8.80 9.27 -11.24
N LYS A 181 -10.01 9.44 -11.79
CA LYS A 181 -10.24 10.42 -12.86
C LYS A 181 -9.88 11.83 -12.40
N GLY A 182 -9.03 12.49 -13.18
CA GLY A 182 -8.57 13.84 -12.89
C GLY A 182 -7.56 13.95 -11.74
N PHE A 183 -7.22 12.86 -11.05
CA PHE A 183 -6.15 12.87 -10.06
C PHE A 183 -4.80 13.08 -10.74
N VAL A 184 -4.00 13.97 -10.18
CA VAL A 184 -2.63 14.24 -10.59
C VAL A 184 -1.77 14.39 -9.33
N LEU A 185 -0.90 13.43 -9.09
CA LEU A 185 0.07 13.50 -8.00
C LEU A 185 1.21 14.45 -8.37
N ASN A 186 1.40 15.52 -7.59
CA ASN A 186 2.51 16.45 -7.74
C ASN A 186 3.72 15.96 -6.93
N LEU A 187 4.85 15.75 -7.62
CA LEU A 187 6.05 15.18 -7.03
C LEU A 187 7.06 16.24 -6.55
N GLY A 188 6.81 17.53 -6.79
CA GLY A 188 7.74 18.61 -6.44
C GLY A 188 8.11 18.65 -4.96
N MET A 189 7.13 18.42 -4.06
CA MET A 189 7.36 18.33 -2.62
C MET A 189 7.78 16.94 -2.14
N ILE A 190 7.74 15.92 -3.02
CA ILE A 190 8.08 14.52 -2.73
C ILE A 190 9.56 14.24 -3.07
N TRP A 191 10.12 14.96 -4.05
CA TRP A 191 11.53 14.89 -4.44
C TRP A 191 12.55 15.40 -3.41
#